data_AF-A0A1Y6KDM4-F1
#
_entry.id   AF-A0A1Y6KDM4-F1
#
_cell.length_a   1.000
_cell.length_b   1.000
_cell.length_c   1.000
_cell.angle_alpha   90.00
_cell.angle_beta   90.00
_cell.angle_gamma   90.00
#
_symmetry.space_group_name_H-M   'P 1'
#
loop_
_entity.id
_entity.type
_entity.pdbx_description
1 polymer ?
#
loop_
_entity_poly.entity_id
_entity_poly.type
_entity_poly.pdbx_seq_one_letter_code
_entity_poly.pdbx_strand_id
1 'polypeptide(L)'
;MRKRAVDLSLAELAAMGANAALEAAQKAYKAGLTVTGVVDVRDGDRLVPVLAERRPSGAVSAVGAATVEREPEADDSMSRHPDLGKFAG
;
A
#
# COMPACT_ATOMS: atom_id res chain seq x y z
N MET A 1 13.44 -18.34 -30.49
CA MET A 1 13.20 -16.90 -30.76
C MET A 1 13.86 -16.08 -29.66
N ARG A 2 14.92 -15.31 -29.96
CA ARG A 2 15.50 -14.36 -28.99
C ARG A 2 14.55 -13.16 -28.89
N LYS A 3 13.98 -12.90 -27.71
CA LYS A 3 13.16 -11.70 -27.47
C LYS A 3 14.08 -10.48 -27.56
N ARG A 4 13.84 -9.59 -28.54
CA ARG A 4 14.50 -8.28 -28.59
C ARG A 4 13.81 -7.38 -27.56
N ALA A 5 14.58 -6.63 -26.78
CA ALA A 5 14.03 -5.51 -26.03
C ALA A 5 13.48 -4.53 -27.08
N VAL A 6 12.17 -4.45 -27.17
CA VAL A 6 11.49 -3.50 -28.07
C VAL A 6 11.78 -2.11 -27.52
N ASP A 7 12.15 -1.15 -28.38
CA ASP A 7 12.30 0.27 -28.04
C ASP A 7 10.92 0.84 -27.68
N LEU A 8 10.41 0.46 -26.51
CA LEU A 8 9.13 0.91 -25.99
C LEU A 8 9.35 2.19 -25.21
N SER A 9 8.44 3.14 -25.42
CA SER A 9 8.29 4.26 -24.51
C SER A 9 7.88 3.76 -23.11
N LEU A 10 8.15 4.57 -22.09
CA LEU A 10 7.71 4.26 -20.72
C LEU A 10 6.19 4.06 -20.63
N ALA A 11 5.42 4.80 -21.44
CA ALA A 11 3.96 4.66 -21.51
C ALA A 11 3.54 3.28 -22.04
N GLU A 12 4.18 2.80 -23.10
CA GLU A 12 3.91 1.47 -23.66
C GLU A 12 4.34 0.35 -22.71
N LEU A 13 5.49 0.51 -22.05
CA LEU A 13 5.94 -0.44 -21.03
C LEU A 13 4.96 -0.51 -19.86
N ALA A 14 4.47 0.64 -19.39
CA ALA A 14 3.48 0.72 -18.32
C ALA A 14 2.15 0.08 -18.74
N ALA A 15 1.68 0.33 -19.97
CA ALA A 15 0.47 -0.29 -20.51
C ALA A 15 0.59 -1.81 -20.61
N MET A 16 1.74 -2.34 -21.06
CA MET A 16 1.99 -3.79 -21.05
C MET A 16 1.99 -4.36 -19.63
N GLY A 17 2.61 -3.66 -18.67
CA GLY A 17 2.60 -4.07 -17.26
C GLY A 17 1.19 -4.14 -16.68
N ALA A 18 0.37 -3.12 -16.95
CA ALA A 18 -1.04 -3.09 -16.53
C ALA A 18 -1.85 -4.24 -17.14
N ASN A 19 -1.66 -4.51 -18.45
CA ASN A 19 -2.32 -5.62 -19.12
C ASN A 19 -1.91 -6.99 -18.56
N ALA A 20 -0.62 -7.19 -18.29
CA ALA A 20 -0.11 -8.42 -17.69
C ALA A 20 -0.66 -8.63 -16.28
N ALA A 21 -0.72 -7.58 -15.47
CA ALA A 21 -1.32 -7.63 -14.13
C ALA A 21 -2.82 -7.99 -14.18
N LEU A 22 -3.56 -7.42 -15.14
CA LEU A 22 -4.95 -7.74 -15.37
C LEU A 22 -5.16 -9.21 -15.73
N GLU A 23 -4.34 -9.74 -16.65
CA GLU A 23 -4.41 -11.14 -17.08
C GLU A 23 -4.10 -12.10 -15.91
N ALA A 24 -3.10 -11.79 -15.10
CA ALA A 24 -2.75 -12.55 -13.90
C ALA A 24 -3.92 -12.58 -12.90
N ALA A 25 -4.57 -11.43 -12.66
CA ALA A 25 -5.73 -11.36 -11.79
C ALA A 25 -6.90 -12.20 -12.31
N GLN A 26 -7.16 -12.17 -13.62
CA GLN A 26 -8.21 -13.00 -14.23
C GLN A 26 -7.93 -14.50 -14.08
N LYS A 27 -6.67 -14.93 -14.23
CA LYS A 27 -6.25 -16.31 -14.01
C LYS A 27 -6.44 -16.73 -12.54
N ALA A 28 -6.10 -15.85 -11.60
CA ALA A 28 -6.32 -16.08 -10.17
C ALA A 28 -7.80 -16.31 -9.86
N TYR A 29 -8.71 -15.44 -10.35
CA TYR A 29 -10.16 -15.65 -10.14
C TYR A 29 -10.66 -16.96 -10.74
N LYS A 30 -10.20 -17.34 -11.94
CA LYS A 30 -10.57 -18.62 -12.57
C LYS A 30 -10.10 -19.83 -11.74
N ALA A 31 -9.03 -19.68 -10.98
CA ALA A 31 -8.56 -20.69 -10.03
C ALA A 31 -9.27 -20.63 -8.67
N GLY A 32 -10.27 -19.75 -8.49
CA GLY A 32 -10.98 -19.57 -7.23
C GLY A 32 -10.21 -18.75 -6.18
N LEU A 33 -9.16 -18.03 -6.59
CA LEU A 33 -8.35 -17.21 -5.70
C LEU A 33 -8.86 -15.77 -5.65
N THR A 34 -8.78 -15.16 -4.47
CA THR A 34 -9.08 -13.74 -4.25
C THR A 34 -7.85 -12.88 -4.56
N VAL A 35 -8.06 -11.75 -5.24
CA VAL A 35 -6.99 -10.78 -5.53
C VAL A 35 -7.20 -9.53 -4.68
N THR A 36 -6.25 -9.27 -3.80
CA THR A 36 -6.21 -8.08 -2.95
C THR A 36 -5.08 -7.14 -3.35
N GLY A 37 -5.25 -5.86 -3.10
CA GLY A 37 -4.26 -4.81 -3.34
C GLY A 37 -4.55 -3.58 -2.50
N VAL A 38 -3.62 -2.63 -2.48
CA VAL A 38 -3.83 -1.35 -1.79
C VAL A 38 -4.34 -0.32 -2.78
N VAL A 39 -5.38 0.40 -2.40
CA VAL A 39 -5.92 1.53 -3.16
C VAL A 39 -5.95 2.76 -2.27
N ASP A 40 -5.59 3.91 -2.82
CA ASP A 40 -5.71 5.18 -2.12
C ASP A 40 -7.14 5.67 -2.20
N VAL A 41 -7.82 5.72 -1.06
CA VAL A 41 -9.17 6.25 -0.93
C VAL A 41 -9.07 7.69 -0.44
N ARG A 42 -9.84 8.58 -1.07
CA ARG A 42 -9.91 9.97 -0.63
C ARG A 42 -10.82 10.09 0.59
N ASP A 43 -10.26 10.53 1.71
CA ASP A 43 -10.96 10.88 2.95
C ASP A 43 -10.76 12.37 3.23
N GLY A 44 -11.78 13.16 2.88
CA GLY A 44 -11.69 14.62 2.82
C GLY A 44 -10.55 15.08 1.90
N ASP A 45 -9.59 15.81 2.47
CA ASP A 45 -8.41 16.34 1.75
C ASP A 45 -7.20 15.39 1.77
N ARG A 46 -7.35 14.18 2.31
CA ARG A 46 -6.26 13.21 2.46
C ARG A 46 -6.50 11.98 1.60
N LEU A 47 -5.41 11.35 1.16
CA LEU A 47 -5.42 10.03 0.56
C LEU A 47 -4.98 9.03 1.63
N VAL A 48 -5.82 8.03 1.88
CA VAL A 48 -5.58 6.97 2.86
C VAL A 48 -5.43 5.65 2.11
N PRO A 49 -4.31 4.93 2.28
CA PRO A 49 -4.15 3.62 1.67
C PRO A 49 -5.06 2.61 2.37
N VAL A 50 -5.88 1.91 1.59
CA VAL A 50 -6.81 0.91 2.10
C VAL A 50 -6.62 -0.40 1.34
N LEU A 51 -6.62 -1.51 2.08
CA LEU A 51 -6.64 -2.83 1.46
C LEU A 51 -7.99 -3.04 0.77
N ALA A 52 -7.97 -3.43 -0.50
CA ALA A 52 -9.15 -3.67 -1.29
C ALA A 52 -9.04 -4.99 -2.04
N GLU A 53 -10.18 -5.64 -2.21
CA GLU A 53 -10.37 -6.79 -3.07
C GLU A 53 -10.94 -6.30 -4.39
N ARG A 54 -10.40 -6.83 -5.48
CA ARG A 54 -11.03 -6.71 -6.77
C ARG A 54 -11.91 -7.95 -6.98
N ARG A 55 -13.12 -7.73 -7.48
CA ARG A 55 -14.06 -8.80 -7.80
C ARG A 55 -13.87 -9.26 -9.24
N PRO A 56 -14.34 -10.48 -9.59
CA PRO A 56 -14.35 -10.93 -10.99
C PRO A 56 -15.11 -10.01 -11.94
N SER A 57 -16.13 -9.28 -11.45
CA SER A 57 -16.86 -8.25 -12.20
C SER A 57 -16.04 -7.00 -12.52
N GLY A 58 -14.85 -6.86 -11.95
CA GLY A 58 -14.02 -5.67 -12.04
C GLY A 58 -14.32 -4.61 -10.97
N ALA A 59 -15.39 -4.78 -10.19
CA ALA A 59 -15.67 -3.92 -9.04
C ALA A 59 -14.57 -4.04 -8.00
N VAL A 60 -14.23 -2.93 -7.34
CA VAL A 60 -13.26 -2.89 -6.24
C VAL A 60 -14.03 -2.62 -4.94
N SER A 61 -13.72 -3.38 -3.89
CA SER A 61 -14.35 -3.25 -2.58
C SER A 61 -13.27 -3.20 -1.52
N ALA A 62 -13.34 -2.22 -0.61
CA ALA A 62 -12.44 -2.17 0.54
C ALA A 62 -12.64 -3.41 1.43
N VAL A 63 -11.54 -4.02 1.84
CA VAL A 63 -11.49 -5.20 2.70
C VAL A 63 -11.02 -4.75 4.08
N GLY A 64 -11.98 -4.49 4.96
CA GLY A 64 -11.73 -4.01 6.31
C GLY A 64 -11.43 -2.52 6.39
N ALA A 65 -11.86 -1.88 7.48
CA ALA A 65 -11.35 -0.56 7.83
C ALA A 65 -9.84 -0.74 8.03
N ALA A 66 -9.03 0.04 7.31
CA ALA A 66 -7.66 0.24 7.74
C ALA A 66 -7.75 0.90 9.13
N THR A 67 -7.71 0.12 10.20
CA THR A 67 -7.13 0.59 11.46
C THR A 67 -5.68 0.87 11.11
N VAL A 68 -5.45 2.07 10.58
CA VAL A 68 -4.19 2.76 10.74
C VAL A 68 -4.09 2.88 12.25
N GLU A 69 -3.47 1.88 12.88
CA GLU A 69 -2.98 2.05 14.24
C GLU A 69 -2.04 3.24 14.15
N ARG A 70 -2.60 4.39 14.55
CA ARG A 70 -1.87 5.62 14.74
C ARG A 70 -0.85 5.27 15.82
N GLU A 71 0.37 4.89 15.42
CA GLU A 71 1.49 4.96 16.34
C GLU A 71 1.43 6.36 16.93
N PRO A 72 1.22 6.52 18.25
CA PRO A 72 1.26 7.84 18.84
C PRO A 72 2.65 8.38 18.50
N GLU A 73 2.69 9.48 17.75
CA GLU A 73 3.90 10.27 17.57
C GLU A 73 4.55 10.36 18.93
N ALA A 74 5.76 9.78 19.05
CA ALA A 74 6.52 9.83 20.29
C ALA A 74 6.60 11.30 20.67
N ASP A 75 5.88 11.64 21.75
CA ASP A 75 5.83 12.96 22.32
C ASP A 75 7.27 13.34 22.65
N ASP A 76 7.86 14.17 21.78
CA ASP A 76 9.17 14.79 21.97
C ASP A 76 9.00 15.88 23.03
N SER A 77 8.54 15.47 24.22
CA SER A 77 8.33 16.32 25.38
C SER A 77 9.53 16.22 26.30
N MET A 78 10.52 17.05 25.98
CA MET A 78 11.24 17.87 26.96
C MET A 78 11.98 17.11 28.09
N SER A 79 13.26 16.91 27.85
CA SER A 79 14.31 17.56 28.66
C SER A 79 14.03 17.66 30.17
N ARG A 80 14.17 16.58 30.92
CA ARG A 80 14.53 16.66 32.35
C ARG A 80 15.55 15.61 32.72
N HIS A 81 16.80 16.02 32.62
CA HIS A 81 17.90 15.41 33.34
C HIS A 81 17.63 15.64 34.84
N PRO A 82 17.40 14.61 35.68
CA PRO A 82 17.48 14.83 37.11
C PRO A 82 18.96 14.85 37.48
N ASP A 83 19.36 16.03 37.97
CA ASP A 83 20.63 16.38 38.57
C ASP A 83 21.01 15.38 39.67
N LEU A 84 22.07 14.60 39.45
CA LEU A 84 22.67 13.72 40.47
C LEU A 84 23.55 14.55 41.41
N GLY A 85 22.93 15.50 42.11
CA GLY A 85 23.54 16.29 43.16
C GLY A 85 22.94 15.95 44.51
N LYS A 86 23.43 14.88 45.17
CA LYS A 86 23.42 14.70 46.63
C LYS A 86 24.07 13.37 47.05
N PHE A 87 25.40 13.36 47.09
CA PHE A 87 26.15 12.54 48.04
C PHE A 87 26.90 13.50 48.96
N ALA A 88 26.29 13.85 50.09
CA ALA A 88 26.95 14.46 51.23
C ALA A 88 26.08 14.23 52.48
N GLY A 89 26.64 13.52 53.46
CA GLY A 89 26.01 13.24 54.76
C GLY A 89 26.27 11.83 55.21
#